data_AF-A0A6A5EXL5-F1
#
_entry.id   AF-A0A6A5EXL5-F1
#
_cell.length_a   1.000
_cell.length_b   1.000
_cell.length_c   1.000
_cell.angle_alpha   90.00
_cell.angle_beta   90.00
_cell.angle_gamma   90.00
#
_symmetry.space_group_name_H-M   'P 1'
#
loop_
_entity.id
_entity.type
_entity.pdbx_description
1 polymer ?
#
loop_
_entity_poly.entity_id
_entity_poly.type
_entity_poly.pdbx_seq_one_letter_code
_entity_poly.pdbx_strand_id
1 'polypeptide(L)'
;MFDSGDDFGLWKHIIHRKESSQNLTRAMWVVLALLLALSSGALSLDKLNMCMDAKHHKVEPGPEGELYLQCTPWRDNACCTANTSTEAHNDNSYLYNFNWNHCGIMSPQCKKHFTQDTCFYECSPHLGPWIQPVDQTWRKERILDVPLCKEDCHQWWDDCKDDYTCKTDWHKGWDWSSKVNKCPAGSKCRKWTEIYPTPKSMCEQIWSNSYLYTTYSKTSGRCMQLWFSGTNPNRKVAEYYLNKAQQHQSFALTTLILAFASFSVMMS
;
A
#
# COMPACT_ATOMS: atom_id res chain seq x y z
N MET A 1 -10.13 76.61 -26.87
CA MET A 1 -11.01 75.45 -27.00
C MET A 1 -10.12 74.25 -26.75
N PHE A 2 -10.19 73.65 -25.56
CA PHE A 2 -9.33 72.53 -25.18
C PHE A 2 -9.68 71.31 -26.05
N ASP A 3 -8.65 70.73 -26.67
CA ASP A 3 -8.74 69.53 -27.49
C ASP A 3 -8.63 68.30 -26.57
N SER A 4 -9.73 67.58 -26.40
CA SER A 4 -9.89 66.46 -25.46
C SER A 4 -9.77 65.10 -26.16
N GLY A 5 -8.83 64.96 -27.10
CA GLY A 5 -8.78 63.81 -28.03
C GLY A 5 -7.79 62.68 -27.70
N ASP A 6 -6.65 62.98 -27.07
CA ASP A 6 -5.49 62.05 -27.09
C ASP A 6 -5.32 61.13 -25.86
N ASP A 7 -6.03 61.37 -24.75
CA ASP A 7 -5.82 60.58 -23.51
C ASP A 7 -6.55 59.21 -23.54
N PHE A 8 -7.60 59.09 -24.37
CA PHE A 8 -8.39 57.85 -24.48
C PHE A 8 -7.65 56.71 -25.22
N GLY A 9 -6.74 57.03 -26.14
CA GLY A 9 -6.00 56.03 -26.93
C GLY A 9 -4.91 55.31 -26.13
N LEU A 10 -4.20 56.06 -25.28
CA LEU A 10 -3.14 55.52 -24.43
C LEU A 10 -3.69 54.60 -23.33
N TRP A 11 -4.81 54.99 -22.71
CA TRP A 11 -5.53 54.18 -21.73
C TRP A 11 -6.07 52.89 -22.33
N LYS A 12 -6.66 52.92 -23.53
CA LYS A 12 -7.10 51.70 -24.25
C LYS A 12 -5.93 50.77 -24.54
N HIS A 13 -4.79 51.29 -24.98
CA HIS A 13 -3.60 50.46 -25.23
C HIS A 13 -3.03 49.82 -23.95
N ILE A 14 -3.01 50.55 -22.83
CA ILE A 14 -2.53 50.02 -21.54
C ILE A 14 -3.49 48.96 -21.00
N ILE A 15 -4.80 49.19 -21.07
CA ILE A 15 -5.83 48.22 -20.67
C ILE A 15 -5.71 46.95 -21.52
N HIS A 16 -5.63 47.10 -22.84
CA HIS A 16 -5.55 45.95 -23.76
C HIS A 16 -4.25 45.16 -23.59
N ARG A 17 -3.14 45.82 -23.24
CA ARG A 17 -1.85 45.18 -22.94
C ARG A 17 -1.86 44.49 -21.57
N LYS A 18 -2.54 45.07 -20.56
CA LYS A 18 -2.76 44.48 -19.24
C LYS A 18 -3.67 43.24 -19.33
N GLU A 19 -4.74 43.32 -20.12
CA GLU A 19 -5.68 42.24 -20.37
C GLU A 19 -5.03 41.10 -21.18
N SER A 20 -4.22 41.41 -22.20
CA SER A 20 -3.41 40.44 -22.94
C SER A 20 -2.39 39.73 -22.05
N SER A 21 -1.69 40.47 -21.17
CA SER A 21 -0.75 39.90 -20.19
C SER A 21 -1.45 39.01 -19.15
N GLN A 22 -2.64 39.42 -18.68
CA GLN A 22 -3.48 38.63 -17.78
C GLN A 22 -4.03 37.36 -18.44
N ASN A 23 -4.38 37.42 -19.73
CA ASN A 23 -4.83 36.26 -20.50
C ASN A 23 -3.69 35.27 -20.77
N LEU A 24 -2.47 35.78 -21.05
CA LEU A 24 -1.28 34.96 -21.25
C LEU A 24 -0.86 34.24 -19.95
N THR A 25 -0.90 34.94 -18.82
CA THR A 25 -0.65 34.33 -17.51
C THR A 25 -1.71 33.30 -17.14
N ARG A 26 -3.01 33.58 -17.37
CA ARG A 26 -4.09 32.60 -17.17
C ARG A 26 -3.91 31.34 -18.03
N ALA A 27 -3.59 31.50 -19.31
CA ALA A 27 -3.34 30.37 -20.20
C ALA A 27 -2.14 29.52 -19.73
N MET A 28 -1.07 30.17 -19.27
CA MET A 28 0.11 29.49 -18.72
C MET A 28 -0.22 28.69 -17.44
N TRP A 29 -1.04 29.24 -16.54
CA TRP A 29 -1.53 28.54 -15.35
C TRP A 29 -2.44 27.35 -15.69
N VAL A 30 -3.29 27.47 -16.71
CA VAL A 30 -4.14 26.37 -17.18
C VAL A 30 -3.28 25.24 -17.75
N VAL A 31 -2.27 25.55 -18.57
CA VAL A 31 -1.36 24.54 -19.12
C VAL A 31 -0.58 23.84 -18.00
N LEU A 32 -0.08 24.58 -17.01
CA LEU A 32 0.63 24.00 -15.86
C LEU A 32 -0.30 23.08 -15.04
N ALA A 33 -1.55 23.50 -14.80
CA ALA A 33 -2.54 22.68 -14.08
C ALA A 33 -2.87 21.39 -14.84
N LEU A 34 -3.00 21.44 -16.16
CA LEU A 34 -3.23 20.26 -17.01
C LEU A 34 -2.03 19.30 -16.97
N LEU A 35 -0.80 19.82 -17.05
CA LEU A 35 0.42 19.00 -16.95
C LEU A 35 0.55 18.31 -15.59
N LEU A 36 0.23 19.02 -14.50
CA LEU A 36 0.22 18.45 -13.13
C LEU A 36 -0.89 17.39 -12.96
N ALA A 37 -2.06 17.60 -13.56
CA ALA A 37 -3.14 16.62 -13.51
C ALA A 37 -2.80 15.33 -14.28
N LEU A 38 -2.17 15.47 -15.46
CA LEU A 38 -1.72 14.35 -16.30
C LEU A 38 -0.63 13.51 -15.60
N SER A 39 0.38 14.16 -15.01
CA SER A 39 1.46 13.46 -14.30
C SER A 39 0.97 12.70 -13.06
N SER A 40 0.02 13.27 -12.33
CA SER A 40 -0.59 12.63 -11.16
C SER A 40 -1.38 11.37 -11.52
N GLY A 41 -2.03 11.37 -12.68
CA GLY A 41 -2.77 10.20 -13.18
C GLY A 41 -1.86 9.05 -13.62
N ALA A 42 -0.71 9.35 -14.24
CA ALA A 42 0.26 8.32 -14.64
C ALA A 42 0.88 7.62 -13.42
N LEU A 43 1.32 8.39 -12.41
CA LEU A 43 1.89 7.85 -11.17
C LEU A 43 0.89 7.01 -10.36
N SER A 44 -0.41 7.29 -10.46
CA SER A 44 -1.43 6.47 -9.80
C SER A 44 -1.64 5.13 -10.51
N LEU A 45 -1.54 5.11 -11.84
CA LEU A 45 -1.64 3.89 -12.65
C LEU A 45 -0.46 2.95 -12.41
N ASP A 46 0.75 3.49 -12.26
CA ASP A 46 1.95 2.69 -11.92
C ASP A 46 1.75 1.96 -10.58
N LYS A 47 1.15 2.62 -9.59
CA LYS A 47 0.87 2.00 -8.28
C LYS A 47 -0.25 0.97 -8.28
N LEU A 48 -1.03 0.86 -9.35
CA LEU A 48 -2.12 -0.11 -9.42
C LEU A 48 -1.61 -1.52 -9.72
N ASN A 49 -0.51 -1.63 -10.45
CA ASN A 49 0.04 -2.90 -10.91
C ASN A 49 1.57 -2.86 -10.85
N MET A 50 2.12 -3.00 -9.64
CA MET A 50 3.56 -2.96 -9.39
C MET A 50 3.98 -3.99 -8.36
N CYS A 51 5.27 -4.30 -8.37
CA CYS A 51 5.93 -5.08 -7.33
C CYS A 51 6.76 -4.14 -6.44
N MET A 52 6.83 -4.45 -5.16
CA MET A 52 7.71 -3.72 -4.24
C MET A 52 9.16 -4.19 -4.41
N ASP A 53 10.14 -3.30 -4.21
CA ASP A 53 11.57 -3.66 -4.13
C ASP A 53 11.88 -4.26 -2.74
N ALA A 54 11.43 -5.50 -2.54
CA ALA A 54 11.77 -6.33 -1.39
C ALA A 54 12.60 -7.56 -1.81
N LYS A 55 12.74 -8.53 -0.92
CA LYS A 55 13.80 -9.54 -1.02
C LYS A 55 13.63 -10.52 -2.19
N HIS A 56 12.40 -10.91 -2.51
CA HIS A 56 12.11 -11.99 -3.48
C HIS A 56 11.10 -11.62 -4.56
N HIS A 57 10.69 -10.35 -4.59
CA HIS A 57 9.79 -9.83 -5.62
C HIS A 57 10.51 -9.73 -6.96
N LYS A 58 9.77 -10.00 -8.03
CA LYS A 58 10.14 -9.60 -9.39
C LYS A 58 10.12 -8.08 -9.50
N VAL A 59 10.76 -7.56 -10.55
CA VAL A 59 10.73 -6.12 -10.86
C VAL A 59 9.34 -5.68 -11.29
N GLU A 60 8.67 -6.47 -12.13
CA GLU A 60 7.34 -6.16 -12.65
C GLU A 60 6.38 -7.36 -12.51
N PRO A 61 5.06 -7.09 -12.34
CA PRO A 61 4.06 -8.15 -12.35
C PRO A 61 3.99 -8.85 -13.70
N GLY A 62 3.67 -10.14 -13.69
CA GLY A 62 3.35 -10.86 -14.91
C GLY A 62 2.81 -12.27 -14.64
N PRO A 63 2.33 -12.96 -15.68
CA PRO A 63 1.82 -14.33 -15.55
C PRO A 63 2.89 -15.31 -15.03
N GLU A 64 2.47 -16.18 -14.12
CA GLU A 64 3.26 -17.24 -13.50
C GLU A 64 2.37 -18.49 -13.40
N GLY A 65 2.29 -19.29 -14.46
CA GLY A 65 1.35 -20.43 -14.53
C GLY A 65 1.56 -21.51 -13.47
N GLU A 66 2.79 -21.60 -12.95
CA GLU A 66 3.26 -22.68 -12.06
C GLU A 66 3.26 -22.27 -10.56
N LEU A 67 2.45 -21.26 -10.16
CA LEU A 67 2.34 -20.91 -8.74
C LEU A 67 1.77 -22.08 -7.93
N TYR A 68 2.41 -22.40 -6.81
CA TYR A 68 2.13 -23.58 -6.02
C TYR A 68 0.96 -23.38 -5.04
N LEU A 69 0.05 -24.37 -4.99
CA LEU A 69 -1.05 -24.51 -4.03
C LEU A 69 -1.76 -23.19 -3.66
N GLN A 70 -1.51 -22.64 -2.46
CA GLN A 70 -2.20 -21.47 -1.92
C GLN A 70 -1.91 -20.18 -2.70
N CYS A 71 -0.80 -20.13 -3.44
CA CYS A 71 -0.42 -18.98 -4.24
C CYS A 71 -1.03 -19.01 -5.66
N THR A 72 -1.70 -20.09 -6.06
CA THR A 72 -2.35 -20.22 -7.38
C THR A 72 -3.32 -19.08 -7.75
N PRO A 73 -4.03 -18.39 -6.81
CA PRO A 73 -4.94 -17.31 -7.17
C PRO A 73 -4.27 -16.10 -7.86
N TRP A 74 -2.94 -15.97 -7.78
CA TRP A 74 -2.19 -14.90 -8.42
C TRP A 74 -1.57 -15.28 -9.78
N ARG A 75 -1.74 -16.51 -10.25
CA ARG A 75 -1.00 -17.06 -11.43
C ARG A 75 -1.13 -16.24 -12.71
N ASP A 76 -2.24 -15.52 -12.91
CA ASP A 76 -2.44 -14.75 -14.14
C ASP A 76 -1.65 -13.43 -14.12
N ASN A 77 -1.29 -12.93 -12.94
CA ASN A 77 -0.52 -11.70 -12.74
C ASN A 77 0.06 -11.63 -11.31
N ALA A 78 1.34 -11.97 -11.16
CA ALA A 78 2.01 -12.08 -9.86
C ALA A 78 3.37 -11.36 -9.82
N CYS A 79 3.75 -10.97 -8.61
CA CYS A 79 5.08 -10.44 -8.26
C CYS A 79 6.07 -11.48 -7.72
N CYS A 80 5.61 -12.70 -7.43
CA CYS A 80 6.46 -13.79 -6.99
C CYS A 80 6.82 -14.70 -8.16
N THR A 81 7.77 -15.62 -7.96
CA THR A 81 8.09 -16.69 -8.90
C THR A 81 7.47 -18.02 -8.44
N ALA A 82 7.42 -19.02 -9.33
CA ALA A 82 7.03 -20.39 -8.95
C ALA A 82 7.87 -20.95 -7.77
N ASN A 83 9.19 -20.68 -7.76
CA ASN A 83 10.07 -21.09 -6.66
C ASN A 83 9.70 -20.41 -5.34
N THR A 84 9.48 -19.09 -5.36
CA THR A 84 9.01 -18.32 -4.20
C THR A 84 7.70 -18.91 -3.65
N SER A 85 6.77 -19.26 -4.54
CA SER A 85 5.47 -19.81 -4.15
C SER A 85 5.56 -21.20 -3.53
N THR A 86 6.47 -22.05 -4.01
CA THR A 86 6.74 -23.37 -3.40
C THR A 86 7.30 -23.19 -2.00
N GLU A 87 8.23 -22.25 -1.85
CA GLU A 87 8.97 -22.05 -0.61
C GLU A 87 8.18 -21.25 0.45
N ALA A 88 7.08 -20.60 0.06
CA ALA A 88 6.06 -20.09 0.98
C ALA A 88 5.37 -21.21 1.80
N HIS A 89 5.44 -22.47 1.33
CA HIS A 89 4.80 -23.63 1.97
C HIS A 89 5.78 -24.43 2.86
N ASN A 90 7.08 -24.16 2.76
CA ASN A 90 8.12 -24.89 3.48
C ASN A 90 8.45 -24.22 4.83
N ASP A 91 8.73 -25.05 5.85
CA ASP A 91 9.26 -24.56 7.14
C ASP A 91 10.72 -24.17 6.99
N ASN A 92 11.13 -23.07 7.62
CA ASN A 92 12.52 -22.58 7.54
C ASN A 92 13.00 -22.41 6.09
N SER A 93 12.10 -21.96 5.21
CA SER A 93 12.37 -21.86 3.78
C SER A 93 13.45 -20.83 3.46
N TYR A 94 13.99 -20.87 2.24
CA TYR A 94 15.04 -19.93 1.83
C TYR A 94 14.56 -18.46 1.84
N LEU A 95 13.24 -18.23 1.87
CA LEU A 95 12.66 -16.89 1.87
C LEU A 95 13.21 -16.07 3.03
N TYR A 96 13.03 -16.58 4.26
CA TYR A 96 13.39 -15.86 5.49
C TYR A 96 14.00 -16.76 6.56
N ASN A 97 14.18 -18.06 6.29
CA ASN A 97 14.59 -19.08 7.25
C ASN A 97 13.73 -19.03 8.54
N PHE A 98 12.44 -18.77 8.37
CA PHE A 98 11.52 -18.51 9.46
C PHE A 98 10.90 -19.81 9.99
N ASN A 99 11.01 -19.99 11.30
CA ASN A 99 10.48 -21.08 12.08
C ASN A 99 9.10 -20.73 12.63
N TRP A 100 8.08 -21.27 11.97
CA TRP A 100 6.70 -21.20 12.44
C TRP A 100 6.50 -21.97 13.76
N ASN A 101 7.35 -22.96 14.05
CA ASN A 101 7.26 -23.85 15.20
C ASN A 101 8.09 -23.39 16.41
N HIS A 102 8.27 -22.08 16.60
CA HIS A 102 9.14 -21.52 17.65
C HIS A 102 8.63 -21.74 19.09
N CYS A 103 7.36 -22.15 19.26
CA CYS A 103 6.74 -22.48 20.55
C CYS A 103 6.10 -23.88 20.56
N GLY A 104 6.64 -24.82 19.77
CA GLY A 104 6.04 -26.13 19.51
C GLY A 104 5.48 -26.20 18.09
N ILE A 105 4.91 -27.34 17.71
CA ILE A 105 4.34 -27.52 16.38
C ILE A 105 3.11 -26.61 16.24
N MET A 106 3.16 -25.66 15.31
CA MET A 106 2.01 -24.82 14.97
C MET A 106 0.94 -25.66 14.29
N SER A 107 -0.31 -25.47 14.67
CA SER A 107 -1.41 -26.20 14.06
C SER A 107 -1.47 -25.95 12.53
N PRO A 108 -1.84 -26.97 11.73
CA PRO A 108 -2.01 -26.77 10.28
C PRO A 108 -3.05 -25.69 9.94
N GLN A 109 -4.08 -25.53 10.78
CA GLN A 109 -5.12 -24.53 10.58
C GLN A 109 -4.59 -23.11 10.77
N CYS A 110 -3.71 -22.88 11.73
CA CYS A 110 -3.04 -21.59 11.86
C CYS A 110 -1.98 -21.37 10.77
N LYS A 111 -1.14 -22.38 10.53
CA LYS A 111 -0.02 -22.27 9.58
C LYS A 111 -0.47 -21.93 8.16
N LYS A 112 -1.62 -22.43 7.71
CA LYS A 112 -2.16 -22.08 6.38
C LYS A 112 -2.35 -20.57 6.20
N HIS A 113 -2.66 -19.82 7.27
CA HIS A 113 -2.81 -18.38 7.18
C HIS A 113 -1.48 -17.66 6.99
N PHE A 114 -0.40 -18.14 7.63
CA PHE A 114 0.95 -17.62 7.40
C PHE A 114 1.48 -17.92 6.00
N THR A 115 1.14 -19.09 5.45
CA THR A 115 1.41 -19.41 4.04
C THR A 115 0.63 -18.49 3.11
N GLN A 116 -0.67 -18.29 3.34
CA GLN A 116 -1.49 -17.38 2.51
C GLN A 116 -1.03 -15.92 2.61
N ASP A 117 -0.66 -15.46 3.81
CA ASP A 117 -0.06 -14.15 4.07
C ASP A 117 1.24 -13.98 3.27
N THR A 118 2.10 -15.00 3.26
CA THR A 118 3.31 -15.01 2.44
C THR A 118 2.97 -14.96 0.94
N CYS A 119 2.01 -15.76 0.45
CA CYS A 119 1.55 -15.66 -0.94
C CYS A 119 1.04 -14.25 -1.27
N PHE A 120 0.24 -13.65 -0.40
CA PHE A 120 -0.28 -12.31 -0.61
C PHE A 120 0.84 -11.26 -0.65
N TYR A 121 1.77 -11.31 0.30
CA TYR A 121 2.89 -10.37 0.40
C TYR A 121 3.83 -10.49 -0.81
N GLU A 122 4.23 -11.71 -1.17
CA GLU A 122 5.20 -11.96 -2.24
C GLU A 122 4.58 -11.82 -3.63
N CYS A 123 3.30 -12.19 -3.81
CA CYS A 123 2.71 -12.31 -5.14
C CYS A 123 1.77 -11.18 -5.53
N SER A 124 1.17 -10.43 -4.60
CA SER A 124 0.12 -9.46 -4.94
C SER A 124 0.67 -8.22 -5.66
N PRO A 125 0.23 -7.92 -6.90
CA PRO A 125 0.68 -6.74 -7.64
C PRO A 125 -0.13 -5.48 -7.32
N HIS A 126 -1.10 -5.57 -6.41
CA HIS A 126 -2.06 -4.51 -6.10
C HIS A 126 -1.77 -3.83 -4.75
N LEU A 127 -0.53 -3.96 -4.25
CA LEU A 127 -0.11 -3.40 -2.96
C LEU A 127 0.44 -1.98 -3.06
N GLY A 128 0.63 -1.44 -4.26
CA GLY A 128 1.25 -0.14 -4.51
C GLY A 128 0.74 1.05 -3.68
N PRO A 129 -0.56 1.17 -3.34
CA PRO A 129 -1.04 2.27 -2.50
C PRO A 129 -0.43 2.28 -1.07
N TRP A 130 0.11 1.15 -0.62
CA TRP A 130 0.63 0.93 0.74
C TRP A 130 2.13 0.63 0.78
N ILE A 131 2.79 0.63 -0.38
CA ILE A 131 4.25 0.46 -0.44
C ILE A 131 4.92 1.73 0.08
N GLN A 132 5.85 1.57 1.01
CA GLN A 132 6.67 2.63 1.59
C GLN A 132 8.15 2.24 1.59
N PRO A 133 9.05 3.21 1.33
CA PRO A 133 10.49 2.98 1.42
C PRO A 133 10.90 2.73 2.88
N VAL A 134 11.89 1.86 3.06
CA VAL A 134 12.50 1.56 4.35
C VAL A 134 14.01 1.44 4.22
N ASP A 135 14.71 1.87 5.27
CA ASP A 135 16.16 1.73 5.36
C ASP A 135 16.51 0.40 6.05
N GLN A 136 16.49 -0.70 5.28
CA GLN A 136 16.83 -2.04 5.75
C GLN A 136 17.74 -2.75 4.74
N THR A 137 18.65 -3.59 5.24
CA THR A 137 19.67 -4.25 4.40
C THR A 137 19.11 -5.30 3.45
N TRP A 138 17.91 -5.83 3.72
CA TRP A 138 17.33 -6.96 2.99
C TRP A 138 16.07 -6.61 2.18
N ARG A 139 15.58 -5.37 2.30
CA ARG A 139 14.48 -4.83 1.48
C ARG A 139 14.58 -3.31 1.45
N LYS A 140 14.28 -2.69 0.30
CA LYS A 140 14.20 -1.22 0.17
C LYS A 140 12.79 -0.70 0.38
N GLU A 141 11.79 -1.56 0.20
CA GLU A 141 10.39 -1.21 0.35
C GLU A 141 9.64 -2.27 1.18
N ARG A 142 8.54 -1.85 1.80
CA ARG A 142 7.58 -2.75 2.47
C ARG A 142 6.17 -2.22 2.35
N ILE A 143 5.20 -3.05 2.70
CA ILE A 143 3.84 -2.58 2.94
C ILE A 143 3.66 -2.05 4.36
N LEU A 144 2.81 -1.02 4.49
CA LEU A 144 2.32 -0.48 5.75
C LEU A 144 0.83 -0.14 5.66
N ASP A 145 0.09 -0.45 6.71
CA ASP A 145 -1.33 -0.13 6.87
C ASP A 145 -2.24 -0.65 5.75
N VAL A 146 -1.93 -1.82 5.18
CA VAL A 146 -2.80 -2.47 4.18
C VAL A 146 -4.15 -2.81 4.85
N PRO A 147 -5.29 -2.30 4.35
CA PRO A 147 -6.59 -2.43 5.01
C PRO A 147 -7.09 -3.85 4.86
N LEU A 148 -6.87 -4.71 5.85
CA LEU A 148 -7.26 -6.11 5.77
C LEU A 148 -8.76 -6.27 6.05
N CYS A 149 -9.43 -7.10 5.24
CA CYS A 149 -10.86 -7.38 5.44
C CYS A 149 -11.11 -8.04 6.79
N LYS A 150 -12.23 -7.68 7.40
CA LYS A 150 -12.63 -8.16 8.73
C LYS A 150 -12.58 -9.69 8.81
N GLU A 151 -13.16 -10.37 7.81
CA GLU A 151 -13.27 -11.83 7.80
C GLU A 151 -11.91 -12.52 7.74
N ASP A 152 -10.96 -11.99 6.95
CA ASP A 152 -9.63 -12.60 6.83
C ASP A 152 -8.83 -12.45 8.12
N CYS A 153 -8.90 -11.28 8.76
CA CYS A 153 -8.23 -11.07 10.04
C CYS A 153 -8.84 -11.91 11.17
N HIS A 154 -10.18 -12.02 11.22
CA HIS A 154 -10.87 -12.81 12.24
C HIS A 154 -10.61 -14.30 12.06
N GLN A 155 -10.74 -14.83 10.85
CA GLN A 155 -10.51 -16.25 10.60
C GLN A 155 -9.07 -16.66 10.91
N TRP A 156 -8.09 -15.83 10.54
CA TRP A 156 -6.69 -16.08 10.89
C TRP A 156 -6.50 -16.15 12.41
N TRP A 157 -7.05 -15.19 13.15
CA TRP A 157 -6.92 -15.21 14.60
C TRP A 157 -7.65 -16.40 15.24
N ASP A 158 -8.85 -16.73 14.76
CA ASP A 158 -9.66 -17.82 15.29
C ASP A 158 -9.00 -19.19 15.07
N ASP A 159 -8.37 -19.41 13.91
CA ASP A 159 -7.66 -20.65 13.60
C ASP A 159 -6.31 -20.76 14.34
N CYS A 160 -5.76 -19.64 14.83
CA CYS A 160 -4.53 -19.60 15.62
C CYS A 160 -4.73 -19.50 17.13
N LYS A 161 -5.95 -19.21 17.62
CA LYS A 161 -6.21 -18.92 19.04
C LYS A 161 -5.75 -20.02 20.00
N ASP A 162 -5.67 -21.26 19.50
CA ASP A 162 -5.24 -22.41 20.27
C ASP A 162 -3.74 -22.71 20.23
N ASP A 163 -2.99 -22.04 19.36
CA ASP A 163 -1.54 -22.17 19.25
C ASP A 163 -0.81 -21.29 20.29
N TYR A 164 0.51 -21.28 20.21
CA TYR A 164 1.39 -20.60 21.14
C TYR A 164 2.40 -19.73 20.41
N THR A 165 2.77 -18.61 21.03
CA THR A 165 3.90 -17.79 20.61
C THR A 165 4.57 -17.14 21.82
N CYS A 166 5.76 -16.61 21.63
CA CYS A 166 6.53 -15.92 22.66
C CYS A 166 6.66 -14.41 22.40
N LYS A 167 6.13 -13.90 21.28
CA LYS A 167 6.33 -12.51 20.83
C LYS A 167 5.09 -11.95 20.14
N THR A 168 4.89 -10.65 20.32
CA THR A 168 3.83 -9.87 19.66
C THR A 168 4.24 -9.29 18.31
N ASP A 169 5.52 -8.97 18.12
CA ASP A 169 6.06 -8.49 16.84
C ASP A 169 7.07 -9.52 16.32
N TRP A 170 6.79 -10.06 15.13
CA TRP A 170 7.56 -11.12 14.48
C TRP A 170 8.54 -10.61 13.41
N HIS A 171 8.61 -9.31 13.13
CA HIS A 171 9.65 -8.77 12.25
C HIS A 171 11.00 -8.60 12.95
N LYS A 172 11.02 -8.37 14.27
CA LYS A 172 12.23 -7.97 15.00
C LYS A 172 12.37 -8.61 16.37
N GLY A 173 13.59 -8.68 16.87
CA GLY A 173 13.90 -9.12 18.23
C GLY A 173 13.75 -10.63 18.46
N TRP A 174 14.02 -11.44 17.43
CA TRP A 174 14.25 -12.88 17.56
C TRP A 174 15.71 -13.16 17.88
N ASP A 175 15.99 -14.28 18.52
CA ASP A 175 17.34 -14.85 18.58
C ASP A 175 17.61 -15.64 17.28
N TRP A 176 18.63 -15.22 16.54
CA TRP A 176 19.07 -15.83 15.28
C TRP A 176 20.42 -16.56 15.40
N SER A 177 20.94 -16.78 16.62
CA SER A 177 22.23 -17.45 16.85
C SER A 177 22.33 -18.83 16.21
N SER A 178 21.22 -19.56 16.11
CA SER A 178 21.11 -20.84 15.41
C SER A 178 20.72 -20.74 13.93
N LYS A 179 20.81 -19.56 13.32
CA LYS A 179 20.39 -19.23 11.94
C LYS A 179 18.89 -19.27 11.67
N VAL A 180 18.11 -20.03 12.43
CA VAL A 180 16.63 -19.96 12.49
C VAL A 180 16.19 -19.10 13.68
N ASN A 181 15.03 -18.44 13.58
CA ASN A 181 14.50 -17.63 14.68
C ASN A 181 14.08 -18.51 15.86
N LYS A 182 14.49 -18.06 17.05
CA LYS A 182 14.10 -18.60 18.34
C LYS A 182 13.60 -17.50 19.26
N CYS A 183 12.74 -17.89 20.19
CA CYS A 183 12.27 -17.02 21.26
C CYS A 183 13.48 -16.38 21.99
N PRO A 184 13.51 -15.05 22.13
CA PRO A 184 14.63 -14.35 22.77
C PRO A 184 14.70 -14.71 24.26
N ALA A 185 15.89 -14.54 24.84
CA ALA A 185 16.12 -14.79 26.26
C ALA A 185 15.09 -14.07 27.15
N GLY A 186 14.55 -14.78 28.15
CA GLY A 186 13.55 -14.24 29.08
C GLY A 186 12.10 -14.22 28.55
N SER A 187 11.88 -14.48 27.25
CA SER A 187 10.52 -14.69 26.74
C SER A 187 10.01 -16.10 27.06
N LYS A 188 8.70 -16.23 27.24
CA LYS A 188 8.02 -17.50 27.50
C LYS A 188 6.95 -17.72 26.45
N CYS A 189 6.84 -18.96 25.96
CA CYS A 189 5.72 -19.38 25.13
C CYS A 189 4.43 -19.29 25.94
N ARG A 190 3.45 -18.58 25.38
CA ARG A 190 2.12 -18.32 25.96
C ARG A 190 1.06 -18.60 24.91
N LYS A 191 -0.17 -18.83 25.37
CA LYS A 191 -1.30 -19.06 24.47
C LYS A 191 -1.45 -17.87 23.52
N TRP A 192 -1.82 -18.12 22.27
CA TRP A 192 -1.97 -17.09 21.24
C TRP A 192 -2.84 -15.93 21.73
N THR A 193 -3.95 -16.24 22.40
CA THR A 193 -4.90 -15.27 22.96
C THR A 193 -4.34 -14.43 24.11
N GLU A 194 -3.30 -14.87 24.81
CA GLU A 194 -2.62 -14.05 25.83
C GLU A 194 -1.70 -13.01 25.20
N ILE A 195 -1.12 -13.32 24.03
CA ILE A 195 -0.22 -12.41 23.29
C ILE A 195 -1.00 -11.49 22.36
N TYR A 196 -2.05 -12.02 21.73
CA TYR A 196 -2.98 -11.30 20.86
C TYR A 196 -4.42 -11.47 21.38
N PRO A 197 -4.88 -10.59 22.29
CA PRO A 197 -6.22 -10.70 22.88
C PRO A 197 -7.37 -10.54 21.87
N THR A 198 -7.11 -9.96 20.70
CA THR A 198 -8.13 -9.72 19.66
C THR A 198 -7.57 -9.93 18.26
N PRO A 199 -8.41 -10.20 17.24
CA PRO A 199 -7.99 -10.25 15.84
C PRO A 199 -7.26 -8.98 15.40
N LYS A 200 -7.80 -7.80 15.76
CA LYS A 200 -7.17 -6.50 15.50
C LYS A 200 -5.74 -6.46 16.01
N SER A 201 -5.53 -6.82 17.29
CA SER A 201 -4.19 -6.78 17.89
C SER A 201 -3.20 -7.71 17.18
N MET A 202 -3.66 -8.86 16.66
CA MET A 202 -2.81 -9.76 15.90
C MET A 202 -2.43 -9.17 14.53
N CYS A 203 -3.42 -8.88 13.69
CA CYS A 203 -3.18 -8.47 12.31
C CYS A 203 -2.35 -7.19 12.22
N GLU A 204 -2.55 -6.24 13.14
CA GLU A 204 -1.78 -4.98 13.15
C GLU A 204 -0.35 -5.16 13.70
N GLN A 205 -0.14 -6.03 14.69
CA GLN A 205 1.14 -6.04 15.43
C GLN A 205 2.11 -7.12 14.96
N ILE A 206 1.62 -8.27 14.50
CA ILE A 206 2.46 -9.43 14.17
C ILE A 206 3.54 -9.07 13.16
N TRP A 207 3.20 -8.26 12.17
CA TRP A 207 4.11 -7.77 11.14
C TRP A 207 4.36 -6.26 11.24
N SER A 208 4.50 -5.71 12.43
CA SER A 208 4.83 -4.28 12.67
C SER A 208 4.03 -3.33 11.76
N ASN A 209 2.71 -3.38 11.83
CA ASN A 209 1.80 -2.53 11.05
C ASN A 209 1.87 -2.72 9.53
N SER A 210 2.27 -3.90 9.03
CA SER A 210 2.03 -4.23 7.61
C SER A 210 0.54 -4.15 7.26
N TYR A 211 -0.34 -4.54 8.18
CA TYR A 211 -1.79 -4.48 8.02
C TYR A 211 -2.43 -3.49 8.98
N LEU A 212 -3.53 -2.90 8.51
CA LEU A 212 -4.49 -2.13 9.28
C LEU A 212 -5.78 -2.94 9.37
N TYR A 213 -6.29 -3.16 10.58
CA TYR A 213 -7.57 -3.83 10.76
C TYR A 213 -8.73 -2.95 10.27
N THR A 214 -9.70 -3.53 9.56
CA THR A 214 -10.91 -2.83 9.15
C THR A 214 -12.18 -3.53 9.62
N THR A 215 -13.28 -2.79 9.65
CA THR A 215 -14.64 -3.34 9.84
C THR A 215 -15.32 -3.66 8.52
N TYR A 216 -14.65 -3.44 7.39
CA TYR A 216 -15.20 -3.71 6.06
C TYR A 216 -15.23 -5.21 5.79
N SER A 217 -16.34 -5.67 5.21
CA SER A 217 -16.47 -7.02 4.72
C SER A 217 -15.73 -7.19 3.38
N LYS A 218 -15.39 -8.42 3.02
CA LYS A 218 -14.84 -8.78 1.70
C LYS A 218 -15.63 -8.20 0.51
N THR A 219 -16.95 -8.12 0.62
CA THR A 219 -17.83 -7.62 -0.46
C THR A 219 -17.84 -6.10 -0.60
N SER A 220 -17.22 -5.36 0.31
CA SER A 220 -17.25 -3.90 0.33
C SER A 220 -16.47 -3.23 -0.81
N GLY A 221 -15.48 -3.92 -1.39
CA GLY A 221 -14.50 -3.32 -2.29
C GLY A 221 -13.57 -2.29 -1.62
N ARG A 222 -13.47 -2.29 -0.29
CA ARG A 222 -12.72 -1.30 0.51
C ARG A 222 -11.63 -1.91 1.41
N CYS A 223 -11.40 -3.21 1.32
CA CYS A 223 -10.38 -3.90 2.09
C CYS A 223 -9.75 -4.99 1.23
N MET A 224 -8.47 -5.25 1.47
CA MET A 224 -7.70 -6.29 0.82
C MET A 224 -8.05 -7.66 1.37
N GLN A 225 -8.15 -8.62 0.46
CA GLN A 225 -8.45 -10.01 0.75
C GLN A 225 -7.18 -10.85 0.56
N LEU A 226 -6.81 -11.61 1.59
CA LEU A 226 -5.79 -12.65 1.50
C LEU A 226 -6.35 -13.87 0.77
N TRP A 227 -7.62 -14.21 1.05
CA TRP A 227 -8.30 -15.37 0.51
C TRP A 227 -9.39 -14.98 -0.48
N PHE A 228 -9.23 -15.40 -1.73
CA PHE A 228 -10.21 -15.20 -2.80
C PHE A 228 -10.17 -16.34 -3.83
N SER A 229 -11.17 -16.41 -4.69
CA SER A 229 -11.22 -17.32 -5.84
C SER A 229 -11.71 -16.57 -7.08
N GLY A 230 -11.34 -17.05 -8.26
CA GLY A 230 -11.64 -16.36 -9.52
C GLY A 230 -10.86 -15.06 -9.68
N THR A 231 -11.48 -14.05 -10.27
CA THR A 231 -10.84 -12.75 -10.55
C THR A 231 -10.37 -12.07 -9.26
N ASN A 232 -9.11 -11.65 -9.22
CA ASN A 232 -8.51 -11.00 -8.05
C ASN A 232 -9.29 -9.72 -7.66
N PRO A 233 -9.95 -9.68 -6.49
CA PRO A 233 -10.78 -8.54 -6.07
C PRO A 233 -9.94 -7.32 -5.66
N ASN A 234 -8.66 -7.53 -5.32
CA ASN A 234 -7.79 -6.52 -4.75
C ASN A 234 -7.42 -5.41 -5.75
N ARG A 235 -7.55 -5.66 -7.06
CA ARG A 235 -7.39 -4.62 -8.08
C ARG A 235 -8.35 -3.45 -7.84
N LYS A 236 -9.65 -3.74 -7.63
CA LYS A 236 -10.68 -2.71 -7.40
C LYS A 236 -10.45 -1.96 -6.09
N VAL A 237 -9.91 -2.65 -5.08
CA VAL A 237 -9.56 -2.05 -3.79
C VAL A 237 -8.41 -1.07 -3.99
N ALA A 238 -7.34 -1.47 -4.67
CA ALA A 238 -6.23 -0.58 -5.00
C ALA A 238 -6.69 0.64 -5.81
N GLU A 239 -7.50 0.44 -6.86
CA GLU A 239 -8.12 1.52 -7.65
C GLU A 239 -8.88 2.51 -6.76
N TYR A 240 -9.69 2.02 -5.81
CA TYR A 240 -10.44 2.88 -4.88
C TYR A 240 -9.53 3.78 -4.05
N TYR A 241 -8.46 3.23 -3.47
CA TYR A 241 -7.56 3.98 -2.59
C TYR A 241 -6.68 4.98 -3.37
N LEU A 242 -6.27 4.64 -4.59
CA LEU A 242 -5.54 5.55 -5.47
C LEU A 242 -6.40 6.73 -5.90
N ASN A 243 -7.65 6.46 -6.31
CA ASN A 243 -8.59 7.51 -6.71
C ASN A 243 -8.91 8.46 -5.55
N LYS A 244 -9.08 7.94 -4.34
CA LYS A 244 -9.28 8.77 -3.14
C LYS A 244 -8.07 9.66 -2.83
N ALA A 245 -6.86 9.10 -2.91
CA ALA A 245 -5.63 9.86 -2.71
C ALA A 245 -5.51 11.00 -3.73
N GLN A 246 -5.79 10.71 -5.01
CA GLN A 246 -5.77 11.71 -6.08
C GLN A 246 -6.82 12.80 -5.89
N GLN A 247 -8.05 12.45 -5.48
CA GLN A 247 -9.08 13.43 -5.15
C GLN A 247 -8.62 14.36 -4.03
N HIS A 248 -8.09 13.82 -2.93
CA HIS A 248 -7.59 14.62 -1.82
C HIS A 248 -6.46 15.58 -2.25
N GLN A 249 -5.53 15.12 -3.10
CA GLN A 249 -4.46 15.97 -3.65
C GLN A 249 -5.02 17.10 -4.53
N SER A 250 -5.97 16.79 -5.41
CA SER A 250 -6.64 17.79 -6.26
C SER A 250 -7.38 18.84 -5.42
N PHE A 251 -8.11 18.44 -4.38
CA PHE A 251 -8.77 19.36 -3.47
C PHE A 251 -7.77 20.27 -2.76
N ALA A 252 -6.68 19.72 -2.21
CA ALA A 252 -5.64 20.52 -1.56
C ALA A 252 -5.01 21.55 -2.51
N LEU A 253 -4.70 21.15 -3.75
CA LEU A 253 -4.13 22.03 -4.76
C LEU A 253 -5.12 23.15 -5.15
N THR A 254 -6.40 22.83 -5.39
CA THR A 254 -7.41 23.84 -5.69
C THR A 254 -7.62 24.84 -4.56
N THR A 255 -7.62 24.40 -3.30
CA THR A 255 -7.71 25.31 -2.15
C THR A 255 -6.49 26.23 -2.05
N LEU A 256 -5.29 25.72 -2.35
CA LEU A 256 -4.07 26.51 -2.35
C LEU A 256 -4.11 27.59 -3.45
N ILE A 257 -4.52 27.22 -4.66
CA ILE A 257 -4.64 28.15 -5.80
C ILE A 257 -5.68 29.24 -5.49
N LEU A 258 -6.84 28.88 -4.94
CA LEU A 258 -7.88 29.84 -4.55
C LEU A 258 -7.39 30.81 -3.46
N ALA A 259 -6.64 30.31 -2.47
CA ALA A 259 -6.00 31.16 -1.47
C ALA A 259 -5.02 32.14 -2.13
N PHE A 260 -4.08 31.68 -2.97
CA PHE A 260 -3.13 32.56 -3.67
C PHE A 260 -3.81 33.59 -4.59
N ALA A 261 -4.90 33.22 -5.28
CA ALA A 261 -5.68 34.13 -6.10
C ALA A 261 -6.35 35.22 -5.25
N SER A 262 -6.94 34.86 -4.10
CA SER A 262 -7.55 35.83 -3.18
C SER A 262 -6.53 36.81 -2.59
N PHE A 263 -5.34 36.35 -2.19
CA PHE A 263 -4.24 37.22 -1.74
C PHE A 263 -3.77 38.17 -2.85
N SER A 264 -3.66 37.69 -4.09
CA SER A 264 -3.22 38.52 -5.22
C SER A 264 -4.23 39.60 -5.58
N VAL A 265 -5.54 39.33 -5.44
CA VAL A 265 -6.62 40.31 -5.63
C VAL A 265 -6.65 41.32 -4.49
N MET A 266 -6.35 40.93 -3.25
CA MET A 266 -6.27 41.86 -2.11
C MET A 266 -5.05 42.78 -2.14
N MET A 267 -3.98 42.40 -2.84
CA MET A 267 -2.74 43.18 -2.98
C MET A 267 -2.69 44.04 -4.25
N SER A 268 -3.72 43.99 -5.10
CA SER A 268 -3.82 44.74 -6.37
C SER A 268 -4.72 45.96 -6.28
#